data_AF-A0A8S4MNR7-F1
#
_entry.id   AF-A0A8S4MNR7-F1
#
_cell.length_a   1.000
_cell.length_b   1.000
_cell.length_c   1.000
_cell.angle_alpha   90.00
_cell.angle_beta   90.00
_cell.angle_gamma   90.00
#
_symmetry.space_group_name_H-M   'P 1'
#
loop_
_entity.id
_entity.type
_entity.pdbx_description
1 polymer ?
#
loop_
_entity_poly.entity_id
_entity_poly.type
_entity_poly.pdbx_seq_one_letter_code
_entity_poly.pdbx_strand_id
1 'polypeptide(L)'
;VDLLLVSSDFAVDFPRPTNPNVINIGGVLAKPASALPEDLESFMVSSGDHGVILFSLGTFAGDMPSSLVNLFASVFSQLPQKVLWKHSGEKPPNLGTNTRMVKWLPQNDILGKSGEHVTETET
;
A
#
# COMPACT_ATOMS: atom_id res chain seq x y z
N VAL A 1 2.37 31.04 -16.43
CA VAL A 1 1.83 30.27 -15.29
C VAL A 1 1.79 31.23 -14.13
N ASP A 2 0.60 31.66 -13.74
CA ASP A 2 0.43 32.71 -12.71
C ASP A 2 0.46 32.13 -11.30
N LEU A 3 0.12 30.85 -11.14
CA LEU A 3 0.21 30.09 -9.90
C LEU A 3 0.34 28.59 -10.21
N LEU A 4 1.23 27.89 -9.52
CA LEU A 4 1.39 26.44 -9.57
C LEU A 4 1.33 25.86 -8.15
N LEU A 5 0.37 24.98 -7.91
CA LEU A 5 0.28 24.22 -6.66
C LEU A 5 0.97 22.87 -6.83
N VAL A 6 1.89 22.55 -5.93
CA VAL A 6 2.67 21.32 -5.97
C VAL A 6 2.38 20.51 -4.72
N SER A 7 1.97 19.25 -4.91
CA SER A 7 1.74 18.29 -3.81
C SER A 7 3.07 17.75 -3.28
N SER A 8 3.88 18.63 -2.68
CA SER A 8 5.15 18.31 -2.04
C SER A 8 5.32 19.14 -0.78
N ASP A 9 6.29 18.76 0.06
CA ASP A 9 6.68 19.50 1.25
C ASP A 9 8.20 19.70 1.24
N PHE A 10 8.66 20.88 1.62
CA PHE A 10 10.10 21.21 1.64
C PHE A 10 10.87 20.38 2.69
N ALA A 11 10.20 19.83 3.70
CA ALA A 11 10.80 18.97 4.70
C ALA A 11 11.11 17.56 4.15
N VAL A 12 10.45 17.16 3.06
CA VAL A 12 10.59 15.84 2.43
C VAL A 12 11.38 15.91 1.12
N ASP A 13 11.22 17.00 0.36
CA ASP A 13 11.85 17.18 -0.95
C ASP A 13 13.28 17.76 -0.83
N PHE A 14 14.09 17.54 -1.85
CA PHE A 14 15.45 18.10 -1.90
C PHE A 14 15.39 19.63 -2.06
N PRO A 15 16.26 20.41 -1.37
CA PRO A 15 16.27 21.86 -1.49
C PRO A 15 16.63 22.29 -2.91
N ARG A 16 15.71 23.01 -3.56
CA ARG A 16 15.88 23.59 -4.89
C ARG A 16 15.23 24.96 -4.98
N PRO A 17 15.78 25.89 -5.78
CA PRO A 17 15.14 27.18 -6.01
C PRO A 17 13.75 26.98 -6.64
N THR A 18 12.72 27.50 -5.99
CA THR A 18 11.35 27.54 -6.51
C THR A 18 11.01 28.96 -6.96
N ASN A 19 10.30 29.06 -8.08
CA ASN A 19 9.77 30.35 -8.53
C ASN A 19 8.72 30.86 -7.53
N PRO A 20 8.62 32.17 -7.23
CA PRO A 20 7.62 32.72 -6.32
C PRO A 20 6.17 32.32 -6.61
N ASN A 21 5.84 31.98 -7.86
CA ASN A 21 4.52 31.54 -8.27
C ASN A 21 4.26 30.05 -7.99
N VAL A 22 5.18 29.34 -7.33
CA VAL A 22 5.06 27.91 -6.98
C VAL A 22 4.80 27.78 -5.47
N ILE A 23 3.66 27.22 -5.10
CA ILE A 23 3.29 26.97 -3.71
C ILE A 23 3.24 25.46 -3.46
N ASN A 24 4.06 25.01 -2.52
CA ASN A 24 4.04 23.64 -2.02
C ASN A 24 2.89 23.49 -1.01
N ILE A 25 1.97 22.56 -1.25
CA ILE A 25 0.74 22.38 -0.46
C ILE A 25 0.71 21.05 0.32
N GLY A 26 1.86 20.37 0.45
CA GLY A 26 1.95 19.07 1.13
C GLY A 26 1.24 17.95 0.38
N GLY A 27 1.09 16.79 1.02
CA GLY A 27 0.34 15.65 0.46
C GLY A 27 -1.17 15.91 0.52
N VAL A 28 -1.83 16.02 -0.64
CA VAL A 28 -3.24 16.46 -0.73
C VAL A 28 -4.26 15.30 -0.67
N LEU A 29 -3.83 14.07 -0.34
CA LEU A 29 -4.57 12.86 -0.74
C LEU A 29 -5.17 12.00 0.39
N ALA A 30 -4.86 12.27 1.66
CA ALA A 30 -5.38 11.46 2.77
C ALA A 30 -6.60 12.13 3.43
N LYS A 31 -7.76 11.48 3.33
CA LYS A 31 -8.91 11.77 4.19
C LYS A 31 -8.70 11.09 5.55
N PRO A 32 -9.33 11.56 6.65
CA PRO A 32 -9.30 10.83 7.91
C PRO A 32 -9.70 9.36 7.69
N ALA A 33 -8.96 8.44 8.30
CA ALA A 33 -9.21 7.01 8.16
C ALA A 33 -10.58 6.64 8.73
N SER A 34 -11.35 5.89 7.93
CA SER A 34 -12.61 5.29 8.37
C SER A 34 -12.37 3.94 9.05
N ALA A 35 -13.38 3.43 9.75
CA ALA A 35 -13.34 2.08 10.31
C ALA A 35 -13.22 1.03 9.17
N LEU A 36 -12.37 0.01 9.39
CA LEU A 36 -12.21 -1.10 8.45
C LEU A 36 -13.37 -2.10 8.58
N PRO A 37 -13.69 -2.83 7.50
CA PRO A 37 -14.55 -4.01 7.59
C PRO A 37 -14.01 -5.03 8.59
N GLU A 38 -14.90 -5.66 9.37
CA GLU A 38 -14.55 -6.59 10.44
C GLU A 38 -13.73 -7.81 9.95
N ASP A 39 -14.00 -8.27 8.73
CA ASP A 39 -13.29 -9.39 8.11
C ASP A 39 -11.83 -9.05 7.75
N LEU A 40 -11.57 -7.78 7.42
CA LEU A 40 -10.23 -7.29 7.12
C LEU A 40 -9.46 -7.02 8.41
N GLU A 41 -10.12 -6.41 9.38
CA GLU A 41 -9.56 -6.15 10.71
C GLU A 41 -9.18 -7.44 11.43
N SER A 42 -10.08 -8.42 11.48
CA SER A 42 -9.78 -9.73 12.11
C SER A 42 -8.61 -10.46 11.44
N PHE A 43 -8.49 -10.37 10.11
CA PHE A 43 -7.33 -10.90 9.39
C PHE A 43 -6.03 -10.19 9.79
N MET A 44 -6.05 -8.86 9.87
CA MET A 44 -4.88 -8.06 10.28
C MET A 44 -4.47 -8.35 11.73
N VAL A 45 -5.43 -8.37 12.66
CA VAL A 45 -5.21 -8.68 14.08
C VAL A 45 -4.67 -10.09 14.28
N SER A 46 -5.09 -11.05 13.43
CA SER A 46 -4.58 -12.43 13.49
C SER A 46 -3.07 -12.57 13.21
N SER A 47 -2.42 -11.50 12.72
CA SER A 47 -0.96 -11.48 12.54
C SER A 47 -0.19 -11.38 13.87
N GLY A 48 -0.85 -10.94 14.96
CA GLY A 48 -0.21 -10.72 16.24
C GLY A 48 0.95 -9.73 16.14
N ASP A 49 2.07 -10.05 16.81
CA ASP A 49 3.24 -9.17 16.91
C ASP A 49 4.05 -9.06 15.60
N HIS A 50 3.76 -9.88 14.59
CA HIS A 50 4.49 -9.86 13.33
C HIS A 50 4.11 -8.68 12.43
N GLY A 51 2.98 -8.02 12.69
CA GLY A 51 2.49 -6.90 11.87
C GLY A 51 1.93 -7.35 10.52
N VAL A 52 1.53 -6.40 9.67
CA VAL A 52 0.86 -6.69 8.39
C VAL A 52 1.61 -6.02 7.24
N ILE A 53 1.74 -6.73 6.12
CA ILE A 53 2.32 -6.19 4.89
C ILE A 53 1.18 -5.85 3.94
N LEU A 54 1.12 -4.60 3.49
CA LEU A 54 0.27 -4.18 2.38
C LEU A 54 1.12 -4.13 1.11
N PHE A 55 0.82 -5.01 0.15
CA PHE A 55 1.50 -5.04 -1.15
C PHE A 55 0.53 -4.64 -2.26
N SER A 56 0.86 -3.54 -2.95
CA SER A 56 0.04 -2.94 -4.00
C SER A 56 0.95 -2.25 -5.02
N LEU A 57 0.78 -2.56 -6.31
CA LEU A 57 1.53 -1.93 -7.42
C LEU A 57 0.67 -0.96 -8.23
N GLY A 58 -0.29 -0.31 -7.57
CA GLY A 58 -1.19 0.65 -8.21
C GLY A 58 -2.00 0.04 -9.37
N THR A 59 -2.24 0.84 -10.42
CA THR A 59 -3.05 0.47 -11.58
C THR A 59 -2.39 -0.53 -12.52
N PHE A 60 -1.06 -0.67 -12.48
CA PHE A 60 -0.31 -1.59 -13.36
C PHE A 60 -0.23 -3.02 -12.83
N ALA A 61 -0.80 -3.29 -11.65
CA ALA A 61 -0.76 -4.61 -11.01
C ALA A 61 -1.45 -5.72 -11.83
N GLY A 62 -2.33 -5.39 -12.78
CA GLY A 62 -3.05 -6.38 -13.61
C GLY A 62 -2.22 -7.05 -14.70
N ASP A 63 -1.16 -6.39 -15.17
CA ASP A 63 -0.38 -6.83 -16.34
C ASP A 63 0.87 -7.65 -15.95
N MET A 64 0.93 -8.12 -14.70
CA MET A 64 2.08 -8.86 -14.19
C MET A 64 2.15 -10.25 -14.84
N PRO A 65 3.31 -10.66 -15.41
CA PRO A 65 3.50 -12.01 -15.92
C PRO A 65 3.23 -13.06 -14.83
N SER A 66 2.61 -14.18 -15.21
CA SER A 66 2.27 -15.26 -14.28
C SER A 66 3.48 -15.83 -13.52
N SER A 67 4.67 -15.83 -14.14
CA SER A 67 5.92 -16.21 -13.49
C SER A 67 6.25 -15.32 -12.29
N LEU A 68 6.03 -14.01 -12.40
CA LEU A 68 6.31 -13.05 -11.35
C LEU A 68 5.23 -13.11 -10.25
N VAL A 69 3.96 -13.30 -10.61
CA VAL A 69 2.86 -13.54 -9.66
C VAL A 69 3.15 -14.79 -8.81
N ASN A 70 3.56 -15.89 -9.44
CA ASN A 70 3.93 -17.12 -8.74
C ASN A 70 5.16 -16.91 -7.84
N LEU A 71 6.17 -16.14 -8.30
CA LEU A 71 7.34 -15.82 -7.50
C LEU A 71 6.96 -15.06 -6.23
N PHE A 72 6.15 -13.99 -6.36
CA PHE A 72 5.66 -13.23 -5.20
C PHE A 72 4.85 -14.10 -4.24
N ALA A 73 3.95 -14.94 -4.75
CA ALA A 73 3.18 -15.86 -3.91
C ALA A 73 4.08 -16.82 -3.11
N SER A 74 5.13 -17.37 -3.74
CA SER A 74 6.12 -18.20 -3.04
C SER A 74 6.83 -17.43 -1.96
N VAL A 75 7.33 -16.22 -2.26
CA VAL A 75 8.07 -15.39 -1.30
C VAL A 75 7.17 -15.02 -0.12
N PHE A 76 5.94 -14.58 -0.38
CA PHE A 76 4.99 -14.22 0.66
C PHE A 76 4.64 -15.40 1.55
N SER A 77 4.53 -16.63 1.01
CA SER A 77 4.26 -17.83 1.81
C SER A 77 5.32 -18.14 2.88
N GLN A 78 6.54 -17.64 2.69
CA GLN A 78 7.66 -17.84 3.62
C GLN A 78 7.74 -16.78 4.71
N LEU A 79 6.94 -15.70 4.60
CA LEU A 79 6.94 -14.60 5.57
C LEU A 79 6.07 -14.95 6.78
N PRO A 80 6.52 -14.62 8.01
CA PRO A 80 5.71 -14.81 9.21
C PRO A 80 4.52 -13.82 9.28
N GLN A 81 4.59 -12.69 8.57
CA GLN A 81 3.53 -11.68 8.52
C GLN A 81 2.32 -12.13 7.71
N LYS A 82 1.15 -11.55 8.03
CA LYS A 82 0.01 -11.53 7.12
C LYS A 82 0.24 -10.53 5.99
N VAL A 83 -0.03 -10.96 4.76
CA VAL A 83 0.14 -10.15 3.56
C VAL A 83 -1.21 -9.85 2.93
N LEU A 84 -1.56 -8.58 2.82
CA LEU A 84 -2.66 -8.08 2.00
C LEU A 84 -2.11 -7.73 0.63
N TRP A 85 -2.49 -8.51 -0.38
CA TRP A 85 -2.01 -8.30 -1.74
C TRP A 85 -3.13 -7.78 -2.64
N LYS A 86 -3.02 -6.52 -3.07
CA LYS A 86 -3.89 -5.94 -4.09
C LYS A 86 -3.46 -6.42 -5.48
N HIS A 87 -4.17 -7.39 -6.03
CA HIS A 87 -3.93 -7.91 -7.37
C HIS A 87 -5.26 -8.38 -8.00
N SER A 88 -5.47 -7.99 -9.26
CA SER A 88 -6.71 -8.28 -9.99
C SER A 88 -6.62 -9.50 -10.89
N GLY A 89 -5.43 -10.09 -11.04
CA GLY A 89 -5.20 -11.28 -11.86
C GLY A 89 -5.61 -12.59 -11.19
N GLU A 90 -5.25 -13.70 -11.84
CA GLU A 90 -5.59 -15.04 -11.37
C GLU A 90 -4.84 -15.39 -10.08
N LYS A 91 -5.52 -16.13 -9.20
CA LYS A 91 -4.92 -16.59 -7.95
C LYS A 91 -3.87 -17.66 -8.27
N PRO A 92 -2.59 -17.45 -7.87
CA PRO A 92 -1.55 -18.43 -8.08
C PRO A 92 -1.80 -19.67 -7.19
N PRO A 93 -1.46 -20.88 -7.66
CA PRO A 93 -1.73 -22.13 -6.94
C PRO A 93 -0.91 -22.27 -5.65
N ASN A 94 0.24 -21.60 -5.57
CA ASN A 94 1.17 -21.60 -4.45
C ASN A 94 0.91 -20.45 -3.44
N LEU A 95 -0.29 -19.86 -3.43
CA LEU A 95 -0.62 -18.80 -2.48
C LEU A 95 -0.68 -19.35 -1.04
N GLY A 96 0.19 -18.84 -0.17
CA GLY A 96 0.23 -19.20 1.25
C GLY A 96 -1.02 -18.77 2.03
N THR A 97 -1.31 -19.44 3.15
CA THR A 97 -2.45 -19.14 4.04
C THR A 97 -2.30 -17.82 4.80
N ASN A 98 -1.09 -17.27 4.83
CA ASN A 98 -0.79 -15.95 5.38
C ASN A 98 -1.09 -14.81 4.40
N THR A 99 -1.34 -15.10 3.12
CA THR A 99 -1.54 -14.09 2.09
C THR A 99 -3.00 -14.05 1.64
N ARG A 100 -3.62 -12.87 1.71
CA ARG A 100 -4.98 -12.62 1.20
C ARG A 100 -4.90 -11.72 -0.03
N MET A 101 -5.27 -12.29 -1.18
CA MET A 101 -5.31 -11.59 -2.45
C MET A 101 -6.69 -10.96 -2.67
N VAL A 102 -6.72 -9.69 -3.03
CA VAL A 102 -7.95 -8.91 -3.20
C VAL A 102 -7.84 -7.96 -4.38
N LYS A 103 -8.97 -7.69 -5.05
CA LYS A 103 -9.00 -6.77 -6.20
C LYS A 103 -8.91 -5.30 -5.79
N TRP A 104 -9.38 -4.99 -4.58
CA TRP A 104 -9.45 -3.64 -4.05
C TRP A 104 -9.26 -3.63 -2.54
N LEU A 105 -8.63 -2.57 -2.03
CA LEU A 105 -8.37 -2.34 -0.61
C LEU A 105 -8.61 -0.86 -0.26
N PRO A 106 -9.19 -0.56 0.92
CA PRO A 106 -9.26 0.80 1.43
C PRO A 106 -7.88 1.22 2.00
N GLN A 107 -6.92 1.48 1.11
CA GLN A 107 -5.50 1.78 1.45
C GLN A 107 -5.37 2.88 2.51
N ASN A 108 -6.07 4.00 2.36
CA ASN A 108 -6.10 5.09 3.34
C ASN A 108 -6.51 4.64 4.75
N ASP A 109 -7.53 3.77 4.83
CA ASP A 109 -8.09 3.34 6.11
C ASP A 109 -7.18 2.28 6.76
N ILE A 110 -6.52 1.45 5.95
CA ILE A 110 -5.52 0.47 6.42
C ILE A 110 -4.29 1.18 6.97
N LEU A 111 -3.73 2.14 6.21
CA LEU A 111 -2.54 2.88 6.60
C LEU A 111 -2.82 3.81 7.79
N GLY A 112 -3.96 4.49 7.80
CA GLY A 112 -4.32 5.41 8.88
C GLY A 112 -4.69 4.72 10.20
N LYS A 113 -4.97 3.42 10.20
CA LYS A 113 -5.13 2.61 11.43
C LYS A 113 -3.78 2.17 12.02
N SER A 114 -2.71 2.21 11.23
CA SER A 114 -1.45 1.50 11.50
C SER A 114 -0.38 2.26 12.28
N GLY A 115 -0.74 2.95 13.36
CA GLY A 115 0.26 3.46 14.31
C GLY A 115 1.26 2.39 14.82
N GLU A 116 1.04 1.09 14.57
CA GLU A 116 1.85 -0.04 15.06
C GLU A 116 2.32 -1.04 13.97
N HIS A 117 3.07 -0.61 12.94
CA HIS A 117 3.84 -1.49 12.02
C HIS A 117 3.07 -2.11 10.84
N VAL A 118 2.55 -1.27 9.94
CA VAL A 118 2.29 -1.69 8.55
C VAL A 118 3.42 -1.17 7.67
N THR A 119 4.10 -2.10 6.99
CA THR A 119 5.07 -1.74 5.95
C THR A 119 4.35 -1.75 4.61
N GLU A 120 4.22 -0.57 4.02
CA GLU A 120 3.78 -0.41 2.65
C GLU A 120 4.98 -0.52 1.71
N THR A 121 4.93 -1.50 0.81
CA THR A 121 5.93 -1.63 -0.25
C THR A 121 5.27 -1.23 -1.56
N GLU A 122 5.36 0.06 -1.90
CA GLU A 122 5.07 0.57 -3.24
C GLU A 122 6.37 0.52 -4.07
N THR A 123 6.31 -0.04 -5.28
CA THR A 123 7.35 0.05 -6.30
C THR A 123 6.77 0.65 -7.56
#